data_AF-A0A950EKK5-F1
#
_entry.id   AF-A0A950EKK5-F1
#
_cell.length_a   1.000
_cell.length_b   1.000
_cell.length_c   1.000
_cell.angle_alpha   90.00
_cell.angle_beta   90.00
_cell.angle_gamma   90.00
#
_symmetry.space_group_name_H-M   'P 1'
#
loop_
_entity.id
_entity.type
_entity.pdbx_description
1 polymer ?
#
loop_
_entity_poly.entity_id
_entity_poly.type
_entity_poly.pdbx_seq_one_letter_code
_entity_poly.pdbx_strand_id
1 'polypeptide(L)'
;MSETHEKDIPTIHRCPCPECRREPDGAVAREHRAINRIVACTDERSRRLVAGFLARLYGHGGITLLARITGLDRNTIAQGRRELDQADPLPPGRVRRPGGGPKPVEIRRPES
;
A
#
# COMPACT_ATOMS: atom_id res chain seq x y z
N MET A 1 -6.14 -22.05 25.51
CA MET A 1 -4.93 -22.03 24.67
C MET A 1 -5.02 -20.78 23.84
N SER A 2 -4.58 -19.67 24.41
CA SER A 2 -4.75 -18.33 23.85
C SER A 2 -3.37 -17.90 23.37
N GLU A 3 -3.04 -18.20 22.12
CA GLU A 3 -1.83 -17.69 21.48
C GLU A 3 -1.95 -16.17 21.37
N THR A 4 -1.35 -15.49 22.32
CA THR A 4 -1.10 -14.05 22.28
C THR A 4 -0.24 -13.79 21.05
N HIS A 5 -0.86 -13.24 19.99
CA HIS A 5 -0.18 -12.68 18.83
C HIS A 5 0.85 -11.66 19.31
N GLU A 6 2.09 -12.11 19.42
CA GLU A 6 3.26 -11.30 19.72
C GLU A 6 3.48 -10.40 18.52
N LYS A 7 2.92 -9.19 18.62
CA LYS A 7 2.81 -8.24 17.51
C LYS A 7 4.21 -7.89 17.03
N ASP A 8 4.58 -8.41 15.86
CA ASP A 8 5.68 -7.89 15.04
C ASP A 8 5.63 -6.36 15.09
N ILE A 9 6.65 -5.73 15.68
CA ILE A 9 6.76 -4.27 15.67
C ILE A 9 6.87 -3.87 14.21
N PRO A 10 5.87 -3.18 13.63
CA PRO A 10 5.90 -2.90 12.21
C PRO A 10 7.05 -1.93 11.95
N THR A 11 7.97 -2.34 11.08
CA THR A 11 9.11 -1.52 10.69
C THR A 11 8.61 -0.27 9.96
N ILE A 12 8.72 0.89 10.62
CA ILE A 12 8.30 2.16 10.03
C ILE A 12 9.30 2.52 8.94
N HIS A 13 8.85 2.52 7.69
CA HIS A 13 9.66 2.93 6.55
C HIS A 13 10.12 4.39 6.71
N ARG A 14 11.42 4.63 6.50
CA ARG A 14 12.01 5.97 6.52
C ARG A 14 12.04 6.50 5.10
N CYS A 15 11.34 7.60 4.85
CA CYS A 15 11.26 8.19 3.52
C CYS A 15 12.66 8.65 3.03
N PRO A 16 13.14 8.18 1.86
CA PRO A 16 14.47 8.52 1.35
C PRO A 16 14.48 9.78 0.46
N CYS A 17 13.39 10.56 0.40
CA CYS A 17 13.33 11.71 -0.52
C CYS A 17 14.34 12.81 -0.13
N PRO A 18 14.84 13.60 -1.10
CA PRO A 18 15.81 14.66 -0.83
C PRO A 18 15.34 15.67 0.23
N GLU A 19 14.04 15.97 0.30
CA GLU A 19 13.44 16.89 1.25
C GLU A 19 13.57 16.34 2.68
N CYS A 20 13.18 15.07 2.90
CA CYS A 20 13.32 14.43 4.21
C CYS A 20 14.78 14.27 4.65
N ARG A 21 15.72 14.10 3.71
CA ARG A 21 17.15 13.99 4.03
C ARG A 21 17.77 15.34 4.37
N ARG A 22 17.37 16.40 3.66
CA ARG A 22 17.91 17.75 3.86
C ARG A 22 17.34 18.42 5.12
N GLU A 23 16.05 18.24 5.36
CA GLU A 23 15.37 18.90 6.47
C GLU A 23 14.53 17.88 7.27
N PRO A 24 15.16 17.09 8.15
CA PRO A 24 14.48 16.03 8.89
C PRO A 24 13.35 16.55 9.77
N ASP A 25 13.43 17.77 10.27
CA ASP A 25 12.40 18.36 11.12
C ASP A 25 11.48 19.33 10.37
N GLY A 26 11.65 19.45 9.05
CA GLY A 26 10.81 20.27 8.19
C GLY A 26 9.36 19.75 8.12
N ALA A 27 8.45 20.62 7.70
CA ALA A 27 7.02 20.28 7.62
C ALA A 27 6.76 19.03 6.75
N VAL A 28 7.43 18.95 5.60
CA VAL A 28 7.35 17.80 4.67
C VAL A 28 7.81 16.51 5.33
N ALA A 29 8.94 16.53 6.05
CA ALA A 29 9.46 15.34 6.72
C ALA A 29 8.55 14.86 7.86
N ARG A 30 7.94 15.78 8.61
CA ARG A 30 6.96 15.44 9.64
C ARG A 30 5.70 14.80 9.03
N GLU A 31 5.20 15.34 7.92
CA GLU A 31 4.06 14.78 7.19
C GLU A 31 4.37 13.36 6.69
N HIS A 32 5.50 13.15 6.01
CA HIS A 32 5.90 11.84 5.52
C HIS A 32 6.07 10.81 6.67
N ARG A 33 6.62 11.23 7.83
CA ARG A 33 6.69 10.37 9.02
C ARG A 33 5.30 9.99 9.55
N ALA A 34 4.36 10.93 9.57
CA ALA A 34 2.99 10.66 10.00
C ALA A 34 2.31 9.65 9.06
N ILE A 35 2.45 9.83 7.74
CA ILE A 35 1.95 8.90 6.73
C ILE A 35 2.52 7.49 6.98
N ASN A 36 3.83 7.36 7.18
CA ASN A 36 4.45 6.04 7.38
C ASN A 36 4.06 5.38 8.71
N ARG A 37 3.76 6.15 9.75
CA ARG A 37 3.19 5.63 11.00
C ARG A 37 1.79 5.06 10.80
N ILE A 38 0.95 5.75 10.04
CA ILE A 38 -0.41 5.27 9.71
C ILE A 38 -0.32 3.99 8.88
N VAL A 39 0.54 3.98 7.85
CA VAL A 39 0.75 2.79 7.00
C VAL A 39 1.26 1.59 7.81
N ALA A 40 2.14 1.82 8.79
CA ALA A 40 2.69 0.78 9.65
C ALA A 40 1.65 0.18 10.62
N CYS A 41 0.68 0.97 11.10
CA CYS A 41 -0.34 0.48 12.05
C CYS A 41 -1.59 -0.12 11.39
N THR A 42 -1.63 -0.21 10.05
CA THR A 42 -2.77 -0.76 9.30
C THR A 42 -2.51 -2.19 8.82
N ASP A 43 -3.58 -3.00 8.75
CA ASP A 43 -3.59 -4.31 8.10
C ASP A 43 -3.36 -4.19 6.57
N GLU A 44 -3.13 -5.31 5.87
CA GLU A 44 -2.81 -5.29 4.44
C GLU A 44 -3.87 -4.58 3.57
N ARG A 45 -5.15 -4.75 3.89
CA ARG A 45 -6.26 -4.16 3.12
C ARG A 45 -6.36 -2.67 3.44
N SER A 46 -6.42 -2.31 4.72
CA SER A 46 -6.49 -0.92 5.16
C SER A 46 -5.29 -0.12 4.66
N ARG A 47 -4.09 -0.72 4.65
CA ARG A 47 -2.86 -0.13 4.13
C ARG A 47 -2.97 0.25 2.66
N ARG A 48 -3.48 -0.66 1.82
CA ARG A 48 -3.65 -0.38 0.38
C ARG A 48 -4.67 0.74 0.15
N LEU A 49 -5.78 0.73 0.89
CA LEU A 49 -6.85 1.71 0.75
C LEU A 49 -6.39 3.11 1.18
N VAL A 50 -5.73 3.22 2.34
CA VAL A 50 -5.17 4.51 2.81
C VAL A 50 -4.13 5.04 1.82
N ALA A 51 -3.21 4.20 1.34
CA ALA A 51 -2.22 4.64 0.37
C ALA A 51 -2.87 5.07 -0.96
N GLY A 52 -3.91 4.35 -1.41
CA GLY A 52 -4.69 4.71 -2.59
C GLY A 52 -5.44 6.04 -2.45
N PHE A 53 -6.03 6.28 -1.28
CA PHE A 53 -6.71 7.53 -0.93
C PHE A 53 -5.73 8.70 -0.93
N LEU A 54 -4.58 8.56 -0.25
CA LEU A 54 -3.54 9.59 -0.25
C LEU A 54 -3.03 9.87 -1.67
N ALA A 55 -2.76 8.83 -2.47
CA ALA A 55 -2.33 9.00 -3.85
C ALA A 55 -3.37 9.75 -4.72
N ARG A 56 -4.67 9.64 -4.39
CA ARG A 56 -5.72 10.45 -5.03
C ARG A 56 -5.66 11.90 -4.56
N LEU A 57 -5.46 12.16 -3.27
CA LEU A 57 -5.34 13.52 -2.73
C LEU A 57 -4.14 14.30 -3.30
N TYR A 58 -2.98 13.65 -3.47
CA TYR A 58 -1.81 14.28 -4.10
C TYR A 58 -1.96 14.48 -5.62
N GLY A 59 -3.02 13.94 -6.24
CA GLY A 59 -3.32 14.16 -7.65
C GLY A 59 -2.34 13.48 -8.61
N HIS A 60 -1.94 14.20 -9.66
CA HIS A 60 -1.06 13.65 -10.71
C HIS A 60 0.32 13.29 -10.14
N GLY A 61 0.80 12.08 -10.42
CA GLY A 61 2.05 11.58 -9.85
C GLY A 61 1.95 11.08 -8.40
N GLY A 62 0.79 11.19 -7.75
CA GLY A 62 0.58 10.78 -6.36
C GLY A 62 0.95 9.33 -6.07
N ILE A 63 0.70 8.41 -7.01
CA ILE A 63 1.11 6.98 -6.87
C ILE A 63 2.64 6.86 -6.74
N THR A 64 3.38 7.54 -7.61
CA THR A 64 4.85 7.52 -7.62
C THR A 64 5.41 8.19 -6.36
N LEU A 65 4.79 9.29 -5.94
CA LEU A 65 5.16 9.99 -4.72
C LEU A 65 4.94 9.10 -3.49
N LEU A 66 3.76 8.51 -3.34
CA LEU A 66 3.43 7.65 -2.20
C LEU A 66 4.28 6.38 -2.18
N ALA A 67 4.63 5.80 -3.33
CA ALA A 67 5.57 4.68 -3.37
C ALA A 67 6.94 5.06 -2.78
N ARG A 68 7.43 6.28 -3.07
CA ARG A 68 8.67 6.79 -2.47
C ARG A 68 8.51 7.07 -0.97
N ILE A 69 7.39 7.68 -0.57
CA ILE A 69 7.14 8.05 0.82
C ILE A 69 7.03 6.82 1.70
N THR A 70 6.27 5.82 1.26
CA THR A 70 5.82 4.65 2.05
C THR A 70 6.62 3.38 1.81
N GLY A 71 7.36 3.30 0.70
CA GLY A 71 8.05 2.07 0.30
C GLY A 71 7.12 1.01 -0.29
N LEU A 72 5.82 1.28 -0.42
CA LEU A 72 4.86 0.36 -1.01
C LEU A 72 5.03 0.26 -2.53
N ASP A 73 4.74 -0.92 -3.07
CA ASP A 73 4.71 -1.13 -4.51
C ASP A 73 3.62 -0.27 -5.18
N ARG A 74 3.95 0.28 -6.36
CA ARG A 74 3.04 1.15 -7.11
C ARG A 74 1.73 0.45 -7.48
N ASN A 75 1.76 -0.85 -7.78
CA ASN A 75 0.56 -1.61 -8.09
C ASN A 75 -0.33 -1.75 -6.86
N THR A 76 0.25 -1.90 -5.65
CA THR A 76 -0.52 -1.94 -4.39
C THR A 76 -1.29 -0.65 -4.18
N ILE A 77 -0.63 0.50 -4.39
CA ILE A 77 -1.25 1.82 -4.25
C ILE A 77 -2.32 2.05 -5.33
N ALA A 78 -2.00 1.71 -6.59
CA ALA A 78 -2.94 1.81 -7.70
C ALA A 78 -4.18 0.93 -7.48
N GLN A 79 -3.98 -0.27 -6.96
CA GLN A 79 -5.05 -1.20 -6.63
C GLN A 79 -5.96 -0.64 -5.54
N GLY A 80 -5.38 -0.12 -4.45
CA GLY A 80 -6.17 0.54 -3.40
C GLY A 80 -6.96 1.74 -3.90
N ARG A 81 -6.38 2.53 -4.80
CA ARG A 81 -7.10 3.64 -5.44
C ARG A 81 -8.28 3.15 -6.29
N ARG A 82 -8.08 2.12 -7.13
CA ARG A 82 -9.17 1.51 -7.91
C ARG A 82 -10.28 0.94 -7.03
N GLU A 83 -9.92 0.34 -5.89
CA GLU A 83 -10.88 -0.20 -4.94
C GLU A 83 -11.74 0.89 -4.28
N LEU A 84 -11.22 2.11 -4.09
CA LEU A 84 -11.99 3.25 -3.59
C LEU A 84 -12.97 3.82 -4.61
N ASP A 85 -12.67 3.68 -5.91
CA ASP A 85 -13.56 4.13 -6.98
C ASP A 85 -14.67 3.10 -7.28
N GLN A 86 -14.63 1.93 -6.64
CA GLN A 86 -15.66 0.89 -6.78
C GLN A 86 -16.77 1.08 -5.73
N ALA A 87 -18.03 1.03 -6.17
CA ALA A 87 -19.20 1.34 -5.33
C ALA A 87 -19.40 0.40 -4.14
N ASP A 88 -19.04 -0.89 -4.28
CA ASP A 88 -19.31 -1.88 -3.24
C ASP A 88 -18.07 -2.19 -2.37
N PRO A 89 -18.21 -2.11 -1.03
CA PRO A 89 -17.23 -2.68 -0.11
C PRO A 89 -17.05 -4.18 -0.37
N LEU A 90 -15.80 -4.64 -0.30
CA LEU A 90 -15.51 -6.07 -0.26
C LEU A 90 -16.27 -6.74 0.91
N PRO A 91 -16.85 -7.93 0.72
CA PRO A 91 -17.50 -8.69 1.80
C PRO A 91 -16.59 -8.84 3.02
N PRO A 92 -17.15 -8.94 4.24
CA PRO A 92 -16.38 -9.19 5.46
C PRO A 92 -15.49 -10.43 5.30
N GLY A 93 -14.25 -10.36 5.80
CA GLY A 93 -13.28 -11.46 5.73
C GLY A 93 -12.49 -11.59 4.42
N ARG A 94 -12.76 -10.77 3.40
CA ARG A 94 -11.94 -10.70 2.17
C ARG A 94 -10.93 -9.56 2.24
N VAL A 95 -9.65 -9.92 2.05
CA VAL A 95 -8.52 -8.97 1.92
C VAL A 95 -8.33 -8.50 0.47
N ARG A 96 -8.79 -9.28 -0.52
CA ARG A 96 -8.68 -9.01 -1.97
C ARG A 96 -9.94 -9.46 -2.72
N ARG A 97 -10.26 -8.78 -3.84
CA ARG A 97 -11.29 -9.20 -4.81
C ARG A 97 -10.80 -10.39 -5.66
N PRO A 98 -11.70 -11.29 -6.11
CA PRO A 98 -11.35 -12.34 -7.06
C PRO A 98 -10.84 -11.75 -8.39
N GLY A 99 -9.89 -12.42 -9.04
CA GLY A 99 -9.36 -12.05 -10.37
C GLY A 99 -7.95 -11.44 -10.41
N GLY A 100 -7.27 -11.29 -9.27
CA GLY A 100 -5.90 -10.75 -9.21
C GLY A 100 -4.77 -11.78 -9.39
N GLY A 101 -5.10 -13.04 -9.68
CA GLY A 101 -4.10 -14.07 -9.98
C GLY A 101 -3.54 -13.91 -11.39
N PRO A 102 -2.29 -14.34 -11.65
CA PRO A 102 -1.77 -14.42 -13.02
C PRO A 102 -2.72 -15.28 -13.87
N LYS A 103 -2.89 -14.90 -15.15
CA LYS A 103 -3.61 -15.73 -16.12
C LYS A 103 -2.98 -17.14 -16.11
N PRO A 104 -3.76 -18.23 -16.15
CA PRO A 104 -3.20 -19.57 -16.22
C PRO A 104 -2.24 -19.65 -17.41
N VAL A 105 -1.03 -20.17 -17.17
CA VAL A 105 -0.15 -20.57 -18.27
C VAL A 105 -0.82 -21.77 -18.93
N GLU A 106 -1.32 -21.60 -20.15
CA GLU A 106 -1.70 -22.74 -20.98
C GLU A 106 -0.46 -23.62 -21.17
N ILE A 107 -0.46 -24.78 -20.52
CA ILE A 107 0.53 -25.82 -20.77
C ILE A 107 0.25 -26.34 -22.17
N ARG A 108 0.97 -25.83 -23.18
CA ARG A 108 0.98 -26.43 -24.52
C ARG A 108 1.62 -27.80 -24.40
N ARG A 109 0.82 -28.85 -24.58
CA ARG A 109 1.32 -30.22 -24.71
C ARG A 109 2.11 -30.31 -26.02
N PRO A 110 3.30 -30.92 -26.03
CA PRO A 110 3.98 -31.22 -27.28
C PRO A 110 3.13 -32.21 -28.08
N GLU A 111 2.94 -31.91 -29.36
CA GLU A 111 2.39 -32.87 -30.32
C GLU A 111 3.41 -33.99 -30.56
N SER A 112 2.87 -35.18 -30.83
CA SER A 112 3.53 -36.50 -30.78
C SER A 112 4.75 -36.65 -31.67
#